data_AF-A0A938V1V5-F1
#
_entry.id   AF-A0A938V1V5-F1
#
_cell.length_a   1.000
_cell.length_b   1.000
_cell.length_c   1.000
_cell.angle_alpha   90.00
_cell.angle_beta   90.00
_cell.angle_gamma   90.00
#
_symmetry.space_group_name_H-M   'P 1'
#
loop_
_entity.id
_entity.type
_entity.pdbx_description
1 polymer ?
#
loop_
_entity_poly.entity_id
_entity_poly.type
_entity_poly.pdbx_seq_one_letter_code
_entity_poly.pdbx_strand_id
1 'polypeptide(L)'
;MGTKTQELELHIGIEEYIEHLVATGQKASTVGTAKRSLALFEEGLGAKKVIAKILPVHIANFFKSEAATMQPGKDGPKPRAEASILQIRRIVRAALVWWHEQGYAAGVPVPKTEQRFLEPHKTRKTEAQPAPHSDATQQAGETTETQPESAADSQQEGQE
;
A
#
# COMPACT_ATOMS: atom_id res chain seq x y z
N MET A 1 26.07 3.70 -26.70
CA MET A 1 25.06 4.76 -26.92
C MET A 1 24.74 5.37 -25.57
N GLY A 2 25.15 6.61 -25.30
CA GLY A 2 24.86 7.27 -24.03
C GLY A 2 23.38 7.63 -23.99
N THR A 3 22.60 6.95 -23.15
CA THR A 3 21.22 7.35 -22.87
C THR A 3 21.28 8.71 -22.17
N LYS A 4 20.84 9.75 -22.88
CA LYS A 4 20.70 11.09 -22.31
C LYS A 4 19.57 11.00 -21.28
N THR A 5 19.93 10.82 -20.02
CA THR A 5 18.96 10.66 -18.94
C THR A 5 18.20 11.98 -18.78
N GLN A 6 16.87 11.92 -18.90
CA GLN A 6 16.03 13.11 -18.83
C GLN A 6 16.08 13.71 -17.42
N GLU A 7 16.10 15.04 -17.31
CA GLU A 7 15.98 15.73 -16.01
C GLU A 7 14.50 15.74 -15.60
N LEU A 8 14.06 14.67 -14.94
CA LEU A 8 12.73 14.58 -14.35
C LEU A 8 12.83 14.75 -12.83
N GLU A 9 12.08 15.71 -12.29
CA GLU A 9 11.96 15.91 -10.85
C GLU A 9 11.09 14.82 -10.21
N LEU A 10 11.39 14.47 -8.96
CA LEU A 10 10.80 13.34 -8.26
C LEU A 10 9.28 13.46 -8.16
N HIS A 11 8.74 14.64 -7.82
CA HIS A 11 7.30 14.84 -7.70
C HIS A 11 6.57 14.57 -9.03
N ILE A 12 7.12 15.07 -10.15
CA ILE A 12 6.57 14.84 -11.49
C ILE A 12 6.63 13.34 -11.83
N GLY A 13 7.77 12.69 -11.58
CA GLY A 13 7.88 11.26 -11.86
C GLY A 13 6.98 10.39 -10.98
N ILE A 14 6.65 10.83 -9.77
CA ILE A 14 5.64 10.17 -8.93
C ILE A 14 4.26 10.30 -9.57
N GLU A 15 3.87 11.50 -10.02
CA GLU A 15 2.60 11.74 -10.71
C GLU A 15 2.48 10.84 -11.95
N GLU A 16 3.49 10.82 -12.82
CA GLU A 16 3.49 9.98 -14.02
C GLU A 16 3.39 8.48 -13.68
N TYR A 17 4.10 8.01 -12.65
CA TYR A 17 4.01 6.62 -12.23
C TYR A 17 2.60 6.27 -11.73
N ILE A 18 1.97 7.17 -10.98
CA ILE A 18 0.61 7.01 -10.50
C ILE A 18 -0.39 6.97 -11.65
N GLU A 19 -0.25 7.85 -12.64
CA GLU A 19 -1.06 7.83 -13.86
C GLU A 19 -0.90 6.51 -14.61
N HIS A 20 0.32 5.99 -14.72
CA HIS A 20 0.59 4.66 -15.27
C HIS A 20 -0.14 3.55 -14.49
N LEU A 21 -0.17 3.59 -13.15
CA LEU A 21 -0.91 2.58 -12.37
C LEU A 21 -2.42 2.64 -12.64
N VAL A 22 -2.97 3.84 -12.83
CA VAL A 22 -4.38 4.03 -13.20
C VAL A 22 -4.63 3.50 -14.61
N ALA A 23 -3.78 3.87 -15.57
CA ALA A 23 -3.89 3.45 -16.97
C ALA A 23 -3.77 1.93 -17.16
N THR A 24 -2.96 1.26 -16.33
CA THR A 24 -2.81 -0.21 -16.32
C THR A 24 -3.93 -0.93 -15.57
N GLY A 25 -4.96 -0.22 -15.11
CA GLY A 25 -6.15 -0.81 -14.49
C GLY A 25 -5.94 -1.28 -13.05
N GLN A 26 -4.94 -0.76 -12.33
CA GLN A 26 -4.78 -1.09 -10.91
C GLN A 26 -5.97 -0.59 -10.08
N LYS A 27 -6.34 -1.38 -9.06
CA LYS A 27 -7.44 -1.03 -8.15
C LYS A 27 -7.17 0.31 -7.46
N ALA A 28 -8.22 1.10 -7.24
CA ALA A 28 -8.12 2.41 -6.58
C ALA A 28 -7.45 2.33 -5.19
N SER A 29 -7.69 1.25 -4.44
CA SER A 29 -7.04 1.01 -3.15
C SER A 29 -5.52 0.80 -3.27
N THR A 30 -5.07 0.13 -4.33
CA THR A 30 -3.65 -0.05 -4.66
C THR A 30 -3.02 1.29 -5.03
N VAL A 31 -3.66 2.05 -5.93
CA VAL A 31 -3.19 3.38 -6.33
C VAL A 31 -3.10 4.33 -5.14
N GLY A 32 -4.12 4.34 -4.27
CA GLY A 32 -4.13 5.16 -3.05
C GLY A 32 -3.01 4.79 -2.09
N THR A 33 -2.67 3.51 -1.98
CA THR A 33 -1.53 3.07 -1.16
C THR A 33 -0.19 3.43 -1.79
N ALA A 34 -0.08 3.35 -3.12
CA ALA A 34 1.09 3.80 -3.86
C ALA A 34 1.33 5.30 -3.66
N LYS A 35 0.29 6.14 -3.83
CA LYS A 35 0.34 7.59 -3.59
C LYS A 35 0.88 7.92 -2.20
N ARG A 36 0.30 7.35 -1.14
CA ARG A 36 0.75 7.60 0.24
C ARG A 36 2.18 7.14 0.49
N SER A 37 2.58 6.00 -0.07
CA SER A 37 3.93 5.46 0.11
C SER A 37 4.97 6.29 -0.62
N LEU A 38 4.64 6.80 -1.81
CA LEU A 38 5.52 7.65 -2.60
C LEU A 38 5.58 9.08 -2.05
N ALA A 39 4.53 9.58 -1.41
CA ALA A 39 4.58 10.85 -0.69
C ALA A 39 5.62 10.82 0.46
N LEU A 40 5.70 9.72 1.22
CA LEU A 40 6.76 9.55 2.24
C LEU A 40 8.16 9.53 1.60
N PHE A 41 8.27 8.90 0.43
CA PHE A 41 9.53 8.86 -0.33
C PHE A 41 9.94 10.24 -0.84
N GLU A 42 8.98 11.01 -1.34
CA GLU A 42 9.16 12.39 -1.76
C GLU A 42 9.58 13.30 -0.60
N GLU A 43 8.93 13.19 0.55
CA GLU A 43 9.30 13.93 1.76
C GLU A 43 10.73 13.59 2.22
N GLY A 44 11.11 12.30 2.14
CA GLY A 44 12.43 11.84 2.55
C GLY A 44 13.59 12.26 1.64
N LEU A 45 13.34 12.45 0.34
CA LEU A 45 14.39 12.82 -0.64
C LEU A 45 14.32 14.30 -1.08
N GLY A 46 13.16 14.91 -0.95
CA GLY A 46 12.80 16.22 -1.49
C GLY A 46 12.14 16.14 -2.87
N ALA A 47 11.02 16.86 -3.03
CA ALA A 47 10.20 16.93 -4.26
C ALA A 47 10.99 17.30 -5.54
N LYS A 48 12.00 18.15 -5.39
CA LYS A 48 12.84 18.66 -6.51
C LYS A 48 14.06 17.77 -6.80
N LYS A 49 14.18 16.62 -6.14
CA LYS A 49 15.28 15.68 -6.43
C LYS A 49 15.13 15.15 -7.85
N VAL A 50 16.16 15.29 -8.66
CA VAL A 50 16.15 14.71 -10.02
C VAL A 50 16.29 13.19 -9.95
N ILE A 51 15.40 12.44 -10.60
CA ILE A 51 15.35 10.96 -10.59
C ILE A 51 16.68 10.35 -11.06
N ALA A 52 17.27 10.90 -12.12
CA ALA A 52 18.58 10.50 -12.64
C ALA A 52 19.72 10.61 -11.60
N LYS A 53 19.56 11.46 -10.58
CA LYS A 53 20.55 11.71 -9.52
C LYS A 53 20.24 10.93 -8.24
N ILE A 54 19.24 10.05 -8.25
CA ILE A 54 18.95 9.13 -7.15
C ILE A 54 19.99 8.01 -7.18
N LEU A 55 20.66 7.80 -6.05
CA LEU A 55 21.74 6.83 -5.87
C LEU A 55 21.27 5.75 -4.89
N PRO A 56 21.85 4.53 -4.94
CA PRO A 56 21.53 3.47 -3.99
C PRO A 56 21.63 3.88 -2.51
N VAL A 57 22.54 4.81 -2.18
CA VAL A 57 22.68 5.35 -0.82
C VAL A 57 21.48 6.19 -0.39
N HIS A 58 20.88 6.97 -1.29
CA HIS A 58 19.67 7.75 -0.98
C HIS A 58 18.51 6.81 -0.64
N ILE A 59 18.35 5.71 -1.40
CA ILE A 59 17.32 4.71 -1.15
C ILE A 59 17.57 3.95 0.15
N ALA A 60 18.81 3.55 0.42
CA ALA A 60 19.18 2.89 1.67
C ALA A 60 18.92 3.77 2.90
N ASN A 61 19.21 5.08 2.80
CA ASN A 61 18.95 6.04 3.86
C ASN A 61 17.46 6.24 4.07
N PHE A 62 16.68 6.39 2.99
CA PHE A 62 15.22 6.48 3.09
C PHE A 62 14.61 5.24 3.75
N PHE A 63 15.02 4.03 3.38
CA PHE A 63 14.49 2.78 3.97
C PHE A 63 14.79 2.59 5.46
N LYS A 64 15.70 3.40 6.02
CA LYS A 64 16.03 3.46 7.45
C LYS A 64 15.51 4.73 8.13
N SER A 65 14.98 5.68 7.37
CA SER A 65 14.51 6.97 7.87
C SER A 65 13.20 6.82 8.64
N GLU A 66 12.95 7.77 9.54
CA GLU A 66 11.69 7.83 10.30
C GLU A 66 10.47 7.96 9.39
N ALA A 67 10.57 8.61 8.24
CA ALA A 67 9.49 8.67 7.25
C ALA A 67 9.03 7.27 6.80
N ALA A 68 9.97 6.34 6.65
CA ALA A 68 9.67 4.96 6.25
C ALA A 68 9.36 4.04 7.44
N THR A 69 10.02 4.24 8.60
CA THR A 69 9.98 3.29 9.73
C THR A 69 9.07 3.71 10.87
N MET A 70 8.66 4.97 10.92
CA MET A 70 7.75 5.52 11.92
C MET A 70 6.42 5.92 11.27
N GLN A 71 5.42 6.10 12.11
CA GLN A 71 4.11 6.63 11.74
C GLN A 71 3.58 7.51 12.87
N PRO A 72 2.69 8.48 12.57
CA PRO A 72 2.01 9.25 13.59
C PRO A 72 1.25 8.34 14.57
N GLY A 73 1.33 8.65 15.85
CA GLY A 73 0.63 7.97 16.94
C GLY A 73 0.01 8.99 17.89
N LYS A 74 -0.89 8.52 18.77
CA LYS A 74 -1.61 9.36 19.73
C LYS A 74 -0.66 10.12 20.67
N ASP A 75 0.40 9.44 21.12
CA ASP A 75 1.35 9.95 22.12
C ASP A 75 2.71 10.30 21.51
N GLY A 76 2.78 10.47 20.19
CA GLY A 76 3.99 10.73 19.43
C GLY A 76 4.28 9.70 18.34
N PRO A 77 5.42 9.82 17.64
CA PRO A 77 5.84 8.88 16.60
C PRO A 77 5.95 7.47 17.17
N LYS A 78 5.31 6.51 16.51
CA LYS A 78 5.40 5.09 16.87
C LYS A 78 6.02 4.29 15.73
N PRO A 79 6.67 3.14 16.03
CA PRO A 79 7.12 2.23 15.00
C PRO A 79 5.99 1.84 14.05
N ARG A 80 6.30 1.90 12.75
CA ARG A 80 5.43 1.37 11.71
C ARG A 80 5.47 -0.15 11.74
N ALA A 81 4.34 -0.80 11.46
CA ALA A 81 4.29 -2.25 11.36
C ALA A 81 5.23 -2.75 10.25
N GLU A 82 5.92 -3.87 10.49
CA GLU A 82 6.90 -4.42 9.55
C GLU A 82 6.30 -4.67 8.16
N ALA A 83 5.07 -5.21 8.12
CA ALA A 83 4.34 -5.42 6.87
C ALA A 83 4.16 -4.12 6.06
N SER A 84 3.89 -3.00 6.73
CA SER A 84 3.76 -1.70 6.07
C SER A 84 5.11 -1.16 5.60
N ILE A 85 6.19 -1.36 6.37
CA ILE A 85 7.56 -0.99 5.94
C ILE A 85 7.93 -1.77 4.67
N LEU A 86 7.67 -3.08 4.64
CA LEU A 86 7.91 -3.92 3.47
C LEU A 86 7.07 -3.49 2.26
N GLN A 87 5.82 -3.07 2.48
CA GLN A 87 4.96 -2.54 1.43
C GLN A 87 5.50 -1.24 0.84
N ILE A 88 5.96 -0.30 1.67
CA ILE A 88 6.60 0.95 1.22
C ILE A 88 7.83 0.62 0.37
N ARG A 89 8.71 -0.26 0.86
CA ARG A 89 9.91 -0.69 0.10
C ARG A 89 9.56 -1.32 -1.24
N ARG A 90 8.51 -2.16 -1.29
CA ARG A 90 8.04 -2.77 -2.54
C ARG A 90 7.56 -1.73 -3.53
N ILE A 91 6.75 -0.76 -3.10
CA ILE A 91 6.21 0.29 -3.97
C ILE A 91 7.34 1.18 -4.50
N VAL A 92 8.26 1.61 -3.63
CA VAL A 92 9.41 2.44 -4.05
C VAL A 92 10.27 1.69 -5.06
N ARG A 93 10.56 0.40 -4.84
CA ARG A 93 11.31 -0.41 -5.82
C ARG A 93 10.58 -0.51 -7.16
N ALA A 94 9.27 -0.73 -7.15
CA ALA A 94 8.48 -0.81 -8.38
C ALA A 94 8.50 0.52 -9.16
N ALA A 95 8.40 1.67 -8.48
CA ALA A 95 8.54 2.98 -9.11
C ALA A 95 9.94 3.20 -9.71
N LEU A 96 11.00 2.83 -8.98
CA LEU A 96 12.38 2.93 -9.45
C LEU A 96 12.64 2.07 -10.70
N VAL A 97 12.07 0.87 -10.75
CA VAL A 97 12.14 0.00 -11.94
C VAL A 97 11.42 0.65 -13.11
N TRP A 98 10.20 1.15 -12.89
CA TRP A 98 9.43 1.79 -13.94
C TRP A 98 10.14 3.04 -14.50
N TRP A 99 10.70 3.91 -13.65
CA TRP A 99 11.46 5.07 -14.11
C TRP A 99 12.71 4.70 -14.92
N HIS A 100 13.36 3.59 -14.57
CA HIS A 100 14.45 3.04 -15.39
C HIS A 100 13.94 2.55 -16.75
N GLU A 101 12.80 1.85 -16.79
CA GLU A 101 12.18 1.38 -18.05
C GLU A 101 11.74 2.54 -18.96
N GLN A 102 11.30 3.67 -18.40
CA GLN A 102 11.02 4.90 -19.15
C GLN A 102 12.28 5.66 -19.59
N GLY A 103 13.47 5.25 -19.14
CA GLY A 103 14.75 5.91 -19.46
C GLY A 103 15.05 7.16 -18.63
N TYR A 104 14.33 7.39 -17.52
CA TYR A 104 14.58 8.49 -16.58
C TYR A 104 15.74 8.23 -15.62
N ALA A 105 16.21 6.99 -15.54
CA ALA A 105 17.40 6.59 -14.82
C ALA A 105 18.23 5.64 -15.68
N ALA A 106 19.57 5.77 -15.62
CA ALA A 106 20.47 4.88 -16.36
C ALA A 106 20.50 3.44 -15.81
N GLY A 107 20.01 3.23 -14.59
CA GLY A 107 19.90 1.95 -13.91
C GLY A 107 18.95 2.07 -12.73
N VAL A 108 18.52 0.93 -12.17
CA VAL A 108 17.64 0.91 -10.99
C VAL A 108 18.47 1.16 -9.73
N PRO A 109 18.31 2.30 -9.02
CA PRO A 109 19.21 2.70 -7.94
C PRO A 109 18.84 2.03 -6.60
N VAL A 110 18.82 0.70 -6.53
CA VAL A 110 18.57 -0.04 -5.29
C VAL A 110 19.87 -0.47 -4.59
N PRO A 111 19.90 -0.50 -3.24
CA PRO A 111 21.06 -1.00 -2.52
C PRO A 111 21.26 -2.50 -2.76
N LYS A 112 22.50 -2.99 -2.60
CA LYS A 112 22.87 -4.40 -2.86
C LYS A 112 21.97 -5.41 -2.14
N THR A 113 21.58 -5.12 -0.90
CA THR A 113 20.68 -5.95 -0.09
C THR A 113 19.27 -6.11 -0.69
N GLU A 114 18.88 -5.20 -1.57
CA GLU A 114 17.56 -5.14 -2.20
C GLU A 114 17.58 -5.63 -3.66
N GLN A 115 18.76 -5.87 -4.25
CA GLN A 115 18.89 -6.27 -5.66
C GLN A 115 18.20 -7.61 -5.97
N ARG A 116 18.19 -8.55 -5.02
CA ARG A 116 17.51 -9.86 -5.13
C ARG A 116 16.01 -9.77 -5.43
N PHE A 117 15.40 -8.61 -5.22
CA PHE A 117 13.98 -8.39 -5.46
C PHE A 117 13.68 -7.75 -6.81
N LEU A 118 14.71 -7.41 -7.60
CA LEU A 118 14.57 -6.95 -8.97
C LEU A 118 14.48 -8.10 -9.97
N GLU A 119 14.96 -9.29 -9.58
CA GLU A 119 14.95 -10.45 -10.45
C GLU A 119 13.49 -10.82 -10.80
N PRO A 120 13.18 -11.01 -12.09
CA PRO A 120 11.84 -11.42 -12.48
C PRO A 120 11.58 -12.78 -11.85
N HIS A 121 10.72 -12.81 -10.84
CA HIS A 121 10.12 -14.05 -10.38
C HIS A 121 9.45 -14.68 -11.59
N LYS A 122 10.03 -15.77 -12.12
CA LYS A 122 9.39 -16.63 -13.12
C LYS A 122 7.94 -16.82 -12.68
N THR A 123 7.05 -16.33 -13.54
CA THR A 123 5.59 -16.33 -13.42
C THR A 123 5.05 -17.45 -12.54
N ARG A 124 4.72 -17.15 -11.28
CA ARG A 124 3.63 -17.89 -10.62
C ARG A 124 2.35 -17.28 -11.16
N LYS A 125 1.81 -17.90 -12.23
CA LYS A 125 0.40 -17.74 -12.62
C LYS A 125 -0.40 -17.74 -11.33
N THR A 126 -0.93 -16.59 -10.94
CA THR A 126 -2.01 -16.56 -9.95
C THR A 126 -3.23 -16.94 -10.76
N GLU A 127 -3.42 -18.25 -10.88
CA GLU A 127 -4.70 -18.82 -11.25
C GLU A 127 -5.73 -18.21 -10.31
N ALA A 128 -6.72 -17.53 -10.89
CA ALA A 128 -7.85 -17.00 -10.16
C ALA A 128 -8.51 -18.18 -9.43
N GLN A 129 -8.32 -18.27 -8.12
CA GLN A 129 -9.14 -19.14 -7.29
C GLN A 129 -10.57 -18.58 -7.35
N PRO A 130 -11.56 -19.34 -7.84
CA PRO A 130 -12.96 -18.95 -7.70
C PRO A 130 -13.29 -18.89 -6.21
N ALA A 131 -14.00 -17.83 -5.82
CA ALA A 131 -14.52 -17.67 -4.47
C ALA A 131 -15.37 -18.90 -4.10
N PRO A 132 -15.22 -19.48 -2.89
CA PRO A 132 -16.14 -20.52 -2.45
C PRO A 132 -17.52 -19.90 -2.25
N HIS A 133 -18.45 -20.28 -3.13
CA HIS A 133 -19.88 -20.16 -2.88
C HIS A 133 -20.20 -21.07 -1.69
N SER A 134 -20.45 -20.48 -0.53
CA SER A 134 -21.06 -21.18 0.59
C SER A 134 -22.56 -21.28 0.32
N ASP A 135 -22.95 -22.32 -0.42
CA ASP A 135 -24.27 -22.92 -0.29
C ASP A 135 -24.27 -23.71 1.02
N ALA A 136 -25.02 -23.22 2.01
CA ALA A 136 -25.29 -23.95 3.24
C ALA A 136 -26.79 -23.88 3.51
N THR A 137 -27.50 -24.74 2.78
CA THR A 137 -28.80 -25.30 3.19
C THR A 137 -28.66 -25.94 4.57
N GLN A 138 -29.47 -25.49 5.54
CA GLN A 138 -29.88 -26.32 6.68
C GLN A 138 -31.37 -26.14 6.96
N GLN A 139 -32.04 -27.29 7.00
CA GLN A 139 -33.44 -27.56 7.23
C GLN A 139 -33.61 -28.10 8.66
N ALA A 140 -34.85 -28.12 9.17
CA ALA A 140 -35.36 -28.67 10.45
C ALA A 140 -35.34 -27.68 11.64
N GLY A 141 -36.37 -27.60 12.48
CA GLY A 141 -37.58 -28.40 12.63
C GLY A 141 -38.39 -27.91 13.84
N GLU A 142 -39.68 -28.21 13.76
CA GLU A 142 -40.86 -28.00 14.61
C GLU A 142 -40.75 -28.23 16.14
N THR A 143 -41.78 -27.72 16.85
CA THR A 143 -42.33 -28.01 18.20
C THR A 143 -41.81 -27.20 19.40
N THR A 144 -42.56 -26.86 20.47
CA THR A 144 -44.00 -26.73 20.84
C THR A 144 -44.02 -26.18 22.28
N GLU A 145 -44.88 -25.18 22.55
CA GLU A 145 -45.63 -24.89 23.80
C GLU A 145 -44.96 -24.65 25.18
N THR A 146 -45.46 -23.60 25.86
CA THR A 146 -45.90 -23.54 27.27
C THR A 146 -45.32 -22.37 28.08
N GLN A 147 -46.17 -21.35 28.26
CA GLN A 147 -46.14 -20.32 29.31
C GLN A 147 -46.31 -20.98 30.70
N PRO A 148 -45.90 -20.40 31.85
CA PRO A 148 -46.75 -19.34 32.42
C PRO A 148 -46.06 -18.28 33.34
N GLU A 149 -46.78 -17.16 33.44
CA GLU A 149 -47.05 -16.35 34.64
C GLU A 149 -46.01 -15.50 35.39
N SER A 150 -46.48 -14.27 35.64
CA SER A 150 -46.49 -13.52 36.91
C SER A 150 -45.59 -12.29 37.10
N ALA A 151 -46.27 -11.14 36.96
CA ALA A 151 -46.52 -10.16 38.02
C ALA A 151 -45.65 -8.89 38.12
N ALA A 152 -46.38 -7.75 38.05
CA ALA A 152 -46.23 -6.48 38.76
C ALA A 152 -44.95 -5.65 38.46
N ASP A 153 -44.90 -4.32 38.51
CA ASP A 153 -45.72 -3.28 39.12
C ASP A 153 -45.29 -1.92 38.50
N SER A 154 -46.24 -0.98 38.38
CA SER A 154 -46.10 0.49 38.40
C SER A 154 -44.89 1.21 37.77
N GLN A 155 -45.17 2.15 36.85
CA GLN A 155 -45.09 3.59 37.17
C GLN A 155 -45.72 4.49 36.10
N GLN A 156 -46.40 5.52 36.60
CA GLN A 156 -47.26 6.50 35.96
C GLN A 156 -46.51 7.84 35.78
N GLU A 157 -47.10 8.74 34.99
CA GLU A 157 -46.88 10.20 34.88
C GLU A 157 -45.75 10.68 33.94
N GLY A 158 -45.94 11.63 33.02
CA GLY A 158 -47.09 12.46 32.66
C GLY A 158 -46.76 13.37 31.47
N GLN A 159 -47.80 13.82 30.75
CA GLN A 159 -47.89 14.88 29.70
C GLN A 159 -49.23 14.59 28.98
N GLU A 160 -50.24 15.45 28.84
CA GLU A 160 -50.54 16.85 29.14
C GLU A 160 -52.07 16.95 29.30
#